data_AF-A0A0Q4CLX8-F1
#
_entry.id   AF-A0A0Q4CLX8-F1
#
_cell.length_a   1.000
_cell.length_b   1.000
_cell.length_c   1.000
_cell.angle_alpha   90.00
_cell.angle_beta   90.00
_cell.angle_gamma   90.00
#
_symmetry.space_group_name_H-M   'P 1'
#
loop_
_entity.id
_entity.type
_entity.pdbx_description
1 polymer ?
#
loop_
_entity_poly.entity_id
_entity_poly.type
_entity_poly.pdbx_seq_one_letter_code
_entity_poly.pdbx_strand_id
1 'polypeptide(L)' 'MTSPLWMLALAAAGLYSLARGIVDLRARRYGWALAGLASAAVLLTIPIPSHAVKIDLPAPR' A
#
# COMPACT_ATOMS: atom_id res chain seq x y z
N MET A 1 -5.05 2.40 -15.55
CA MET A 1 -6.31 1.71 -15.19
C MET A 1 -6.02 0.71 -14.07
N THR A 2 -6.10 1.15 -12.82
CA THR A 2 -6.01 0.27 -11.65
C THR A 2 -7.41 -0.25 -11.34
N SER A 3 -7.67 -1.53 -11.60
CA SER A 3 -8.95 -2.18 -11.33
C SER A 3 -9.18 -2.34 -9.81
N PRO A 4 -10.43 -2.31 -9.32
CA PRO A 4 -10.73 -2.45 -7.88
C PRO A 4 -10.24 -3.79 -7.31
N LEU A 5 -10.18 -4.84 -8.15
CA LEU A 5 -9.58 -6.14 -7.81
C LEU A 5 -8.10 -6.02 -7.45
N TRP A 6 -7.35 -5.14 -8.13
CA TRP A 6 -5.94 -4.90 -7.85
C TRP A 6 -5.72 -4.26 -6.48
N MET A 7 -6.58 -3.30 -6.10
CA MET A 7 -6.52 -2.68 -4.78
C MET A 7 -6.79 -3.71 -3.66
N LEU A 8 -7.77 -4.60 -3.86
CA LEU A 8 -8.05 -5.69 -2.92
C LEU A 8 -6.89 -6.68 -2.79
N ALA A 9 -6.25 -7.04 -3.90
CA ALA A 9 -5.07 -7.91 -3.89
C ALA A 9 -3.89 -7.29 -3.13
N LEU A 10 -3.64 -5.98 -3.31
CA LEU A 10 -2.60 -5.25 -2.58
C LEU A 10 -2.91 -5.14 -1.09
N ALA A 11 -4.18 -4.90 -0.72
CA ALA A 11 -4.62 -4.87 0.67
C ALA A 11 -4.44 -6.24 1.36
N ALA A 12 -4.83 -7.32 0.68
CA ALA A 12 -4.64 -8.69 1.16
C ALA A 12 -3.16 -9.04 1.32
N ALA A 13 -2.31 -8.65 0.36
CA ALA A 13 -0.87 -8.82 0.45
C ALA A 13 -0.28 -8.05 1.64
N GLY A 14 -0.69 -6.80 1.86
CA GLY A 14 -0.26 -6.01 3.02
C GLY A 14 -0.64 -6.63 4.36
N LEU A 15 -1.88 -7.12 4.51
CA LEU A 15 -2.33 -7.83 5.72
C LEU A 15 -1.54 -9.12 5.95
N TYR A 16 -1.30 -9.89 4.89
CA TYR A 16 -0.53 -11.12 4.96
C TYR A 16 0.91 -10.86 5.40
N SER A 17 1.56 -9.85 4.83
CA SER A 17 2.92 -9.43 5.20
C SER A 17 3.01 -9.00 6.66
N LEU A 18 1.99 -8.30 7.18
CA LEU A 18 1.91 -7.92 8.60
C LEU A 18 1.74 -9.16 9.50
N ALA A 19 0.79 -10.04 9.19
CA ALA A 19 0.56 -11.26 9.96
C ALA A 19 1.81 -12.17 9.98
N ARG A 20 2.45 -12.34 8.82
CA ARG A 20 3.68 -13.12 8.67
C ARG A 20 4.84 -12.48 9.43
N GLY A 21 4.99 -11.15 9.34
CA GLY A 21 5.99 -10.40 10.09
C GLY A 21 5.84 -10.56 11.61
N ILE A 22 4.61 -10.59 12.14
CA ILE A 22 4.34 -10.83 13.56
C ILE A 22 4.70 -12.27 13.97
N VAL A 23 4.39 -13.26 13.12
CA VAL A 23 4.77 -14.67 13.34
C VAL A 23 6.29 -14.83 13.33
N ASP A 24 6.98 -14.21 12.37
CA ASP A 24 8.44 -14.29 12.24
C ASP A 24 9.18 -13.52 13.36
N LEU A 25 8.62 -12.40 13.84
CA LEU A 25 9.08 -11.71 15.06
C LEU A 25 8.97 -12.62 16.28
N ARG A 26 7.84 -13.31 16.44
CA ARG A 26 7.65 -14.31 17.52
C ARG A 26 8.66 -15.46 17.40
N ALA A 27 9.00 -15.88 16.19
CA ALA A 27 9.99 -16.92 15.94
C ALA A 27 11.45 -16.45 16.08
N ARG A 28 11.71 -15.19 16.50
CA ARG A 28 13.04 -14.53 16.51
C ARG A 28 13.76 -14.60 15.15
N ARG A 29 13.04 -14.80 14.06
CA ARG A 29 13.57 -14.77 12.69
C ARG A 29 13.50 -13.34 12.16
N TYR A 30 14.39 -12.51 12.69
CA TYR A 30 14.48 -11.08 12.37
C TYR A 30 14.63 -10.80 10.87
N GLY A 31 15.30 -11.68 10.11
CA GLY A 31 15.45 -11.51 8.66
C GLY A 31 14.11 -11.51 7.90
N TRP A 32 13.19 -12.40 8.26
CA TRP A 32 11.87 -12.50 7.62
C TRP A 32 10.91 -11.40 8.10
N ALA A 33 11.02 -11.02 9.37
CA ALA A 33 10.31 -9.85 9.89
C ALA A 33 10.70 -8.56 9.14
N LEU A 34 11.99 -8.37 8.86
CA LEU A 34 12.49 -7.19 8.13
C LEU A 34 11.97 -7.16 6.69
N ALA A 35 11.93 -8.32 6.01
CA ALA A 35 11.39 -8.44 4.66
C ALA A 35 9.90 -8.08 4.62
N GLY A 36 9.09 -8.57 5.57
CA GLY A 36 7.66 -8.24 5.67
C GLY A 36 7.41 -6.75 5.93
N LEU A 37 8.18 -6.15 6.83
CA LEU A 37 8.11 -4.71 7.14
C LEU A 37 8.55 -3.85 5.94
N ALA A 38 9.61 -4.25 5.25
CA ALA A 38 10.09 -3.56 4.05
C ALA A 38 9.06 -3.60 2.92
N SER A 39 8.41 -4.74 2.68
CA SER A 39 7.33 -4.84 1.68
C SER A 39 6.14 -3.94 2.02
N ALA A 40 5.73 -3.89 3.29
CA ALA A 40 4.64 -3.00 3.73
C ALA A 40 5.02 -1.52 3.55
N ALA A 41 6.25 -1.14 3.91
CA ALA A 41 6.75 0.22 3.74
C ALA A 41 6.75 0.64 2.27
N VAL A 42 7.24 -0.22 1.36
CA VAL A 42 7.22 0.05 -0.08
C VAL A 42 5.79 0.28 -0.56
N LEU A 43 4.84 -0.60 -0.19
CA LEU A 43 3.45 -0.45 -0.58
C LEU A 43 2.81 0.86 -0.09
N LEU A 44 3.13 1.30 1.14
CA LEU A 44 2.59 2.55 1.70
C LEU A 44 3.22 3.80 1.09
N THR A 45 4.46 3.72 0.62
CA THR A 45 5.16 4.85 0.00
C THR A 45 4.89 5.01 -1.49
N ILE A 46 4.25 4.04 -2.15
CA ILE A 46 3.88 4.16 -3.55
C ILE A 46 2.86 5.29 -3.69
N PRO A 47 3.19 6.38 -4.41
CA PRO A 47 2.29 7.51 -4.55
C PRO A 47 1.05 7.08 -5.33
N ILE A 48 -0.11 7.33 -4.74
CA ILE A 48 -1.39 7.11 -5.41
C ILE A 48 -1.48 8.13 -6.55
N PRO A 49 -1.64 7.69 -7.82
CA PRO A 49 -1.81 8.62 -8.94
C PRO A 49 -3.11 9.38 -8.74
N SER A 50 -2.99 10.60 -8.21
CA SER A 50 -4.11 11.51 -7.98
C SER A 50 -4.37 12.26 -9.29
N HIS A 51 -5.45 11.91 -9.96
CA HIS A 51 -5.94 12.74 -11.06
C HIS A 51 -6.51 14.02 -10.47
N ALA A 52 -5.71 15.10 -10.48
CA ALA A 52 -6.17 16.43 -10.11
C ALA A 52 -7.18 16.92 -11.16
N VAL A 53 -8.46 16.87 -10.83
CA VAL A 53 -9.53 17.45 -11.65
C VAL A 53 -9.51 18.96 -11.40
N LYS A 54 -9.00 19.73 -12.36
CA LYS A 54 -9.14 21.19 -12.37
C LYS A 54 -10.48 21.54 -13.00
N ILE A 55 -11.31 22.26 -12.23
CA ILE A 55 -12.57 22.83 -12.72
C ILE A 55 -12.29 24.32 -12.95
N ASP A 56 -12.20 24.73 -14.20
CA ASP A 56 -12.13 26.15 -14.53
C ASP A 56 -13.55 26.73 -14.42
N LEU A 57 -13.74 27.63 -13.46
CA LEU A 57 -15.01 28.35 -13.33
C LEU A 57 -15.06 29.46 -14.39
N PRO A 58 -16.23 29.68 -15.03
CA PRO A 58 -16.41 30.80 -15.95
C PRO A 58 -16.26 32.12 -15.22
N ALA A 59 -15.58 33.09 -15.84
CA ALA A 59 -15.45 34.44 -15.30
C ALA A 59 -16.84 35.09 -15.16
N PRO A 60 -17.13 35.77 -14.03
CA PRO A 60 -18.39 36.47 -13.86
C PRO A 60 -18.50 37.59 -14.91
N ARG A 61 -19.62 37.58 -15.65
CA ARG A 61 -20.01 38.67 -16.57
C ARG A 61 -20.56 39.86 -15.80
#